data_AF-A0A6G3SI44-F1
#
_entry.id   AF-A0A6G3SI44-F1
#
_cell.length_a   1.000
_cell.length_b   1.000
_cell.length_c   1.000
_cell.angle_alpha   90.00
_cell.angle_beta   90.00
_cell.angle_gamma   90.00
#
_symmetry.space_group_name_H-M   'P 1'
#
loop_
_entity.id
_entity.type
_entity.pdbx_description
1 polymer ?
#
loop_
_entity_poly.entity_id
_entity_poly.type
_entity_poly.pdbx_seq_one_letter_code
_entity_poly.pdbx_strand_id
1 'polypeptide(L)'
;MPADPLHRATNTQRSTTSPPPSGPGVSAVEVRRSARRRRTVSAYREGDRTVVLIPARMSEAEEQRWVTVMLDKLAAQESKRVLGDAELAERAGRLSEQYLEGKARPASVRWVTNQNTRWGSCTPAEGSIRLSHRLQGMPEYVVDYVLVHELAHLLVPGHGPRFWRLLEAYPRTERARGYLEGVVAADRLPHLPTARGE
;
A
#
# COMPACT_ATOMS: atom_id res chain seq x y z
N MET A 1 -0.72 -37.83 42.27
CA MET A 1 -1.87 -37.60 41.37
C MET A 1 -2.75 -36.53 42.00
N PRO A 2 -3.21 -35.53 41.22
CA PRO A 2 -3.30 -34.15 41.66
C PRO A 2 -4.73 -33.70 42.04
N ALA A 3 -4.77 -32.45 42.50
CA ALA A 3 -5.84 -31.75 43.20
C ALA A 3 -6.93 -31.10 42.32
N ASP A 4 -8.08 -30.85 42.97
CA ASP A 4 -9.11 -29.83 42.71
C ASP A 4 -8.55 -28.39 43.04
N PRO A 5 -9.22 -27.22 42.85
CA PRO A 5 -10.54 -26.89 42.28
C PRO A 5 -10.61 -25.59 41.41
N LEU A 6 -11.84 -25.26 41.01
CA LEU A 6 -12.37 -23.99 40.49
C LEU A 6 -11.76 -22.69 41.09
N HIS A 7 -11.37 -21.72 40.23
CA HIS A 7 -11.61 -20.30 40.50
C HIS A 7 -11.60 -19.43 39.22
N ARG A 8 -12.65 -18.61 39.11
CA ARG A 8 -12.91 -17.57 38.12
C ARG A 8 -11.96 -16.39 38.36
N ALA A 9 -11.14 -16.02 37.38
CA ALA A 9 -10.32 -14.81 37.42
C ALA A 9 -10.70 -13.89 36.25
N THR A 10 -11.23 -12.72 36.59
CA THR A 10 -11.50 -11.58 35.73
C THR A 10 -10.18 -11.04 35.15
N ASN A 11 -9.99 -11.15 33.83
CA ASN A 11 -8.77 -10.62 33.19
C ASN A 11 -8.98 -9.16 32.78
N THR A 12 -8.59 -8.24 33.67
CA THR A 12 -8.58 -6.80 33.41
C THR A 12 -7.54 -6.48 32.33
N GLN A 13 -7.98 -6.04 31.15
CA GLN A 13 -7.10 -5.49 30.11
C GLN A 13 -6.48 -4.19 30.64
N ARG A 14 -5.17 -4.19 30.87
CA ARG A 14 -4.44 -3.00 31.28
C ARG A 14 -3.92 -2.29 30.03
N SER A 15 -4.70 -1.33 29.54
CA SER A 15 -4.28 -0.37 28.52
C SER A 15 -3.30 0.61 29.17
N THR A 16 -2.06 0.65 28.71
CA THR A 16 -1.11 1.70 29.11
C THR A 16 -1.11 2.76 28.02
N THR A 17 -1.71 3.90 28.32
CA THR A 17 -1.72 5.07 27.44
C THR A 17 -0.57 5.96 27.90
N SER A 18 0.56 5.94 27.19
CA SER A 18 1.61 6.94 27.40
C SER A 18 1.18 8.27 26.75
N PRO A 19 1.38 9.43 27.41
CA PRO A 19 1.00 10.71 26.83
C PRO A 19 1.91 11.08 25.63
N PRO A 20 1.40 11.79 24.62
CA PRO A 20 2.15 12.06 23.40
C PRO A 20 3.22 13.16 23.63
N PRO A 21 4.40 13.06 23.00
CA PRO A 21 5.25 14.23 22.80
C PRO A 21 4.59 15.18 21.80
N SER A 22 4.50 16.47 22.17
CA SER A 22 3.87 17.52 21.37
C SER A 22 4.67 17.82 20.09
N GLY A 23 4.12 17.45 18.93
CA GLY A 23 4.62 17.83 17.61
C GLY A 23 3.59 17.54 16.51
N PRO A 24 3.46 18.39 15.46
CA PRO A 24 2.41 18.25 14.47
C PRO A 24 2.74 17.10 13.51
N GLY A 25 1.88 16.08 13.44
CA GLY A 25 1.93 15.02 12.41
C GLY A 25 2.25 13.61 12.89
N VAL A 26 2.35 13.35 14.19
CA VAL A 26 2.59 11.99 14.70
C VAL A 26 1.24 11.30 14.95
N SER A 27 0.88 10.32 14.11
CA SER A 27 -0.24 9.42 14.39
C SER A 27 -0.08 8.83 15.78
N ALA A 28 -1.13 8.87 16.62
CA ALA A 28 -1.02 8.37 17.98
C ALA A 28 -0.72 6.86 17.96
N VAL A 29 0.36 6.46 18.62
CA VAL A 29 0.79 5.05 18.65
C VAL A 29 0.16 4.37 19.86
N GLU A 30 -0.64 3.33 19.61
CA GLU A 30 -1.26 2.52 20.66
C GLU A 30 -0.63 1.13 20.67
N VAL A 31 0.00 0.75 21.78
CA VAL A 31 0.57 -0.60 21.94
C VAL A 31 -0.44 -1.51 22.63
N ARG A 32 -0.89 -2.56 21.94
CA ARG A 32 -1.81 -3.59 22.46
C ARG A 32 -1.06 -4.88 22.78
N ARG A 33 -1.06 -5.28 24.04
CA ARG A 33 -0.43 -6.53 24.50
C ARG A 33 -1.38 -7.72 24.31
N SER A 34 -0.89 -8.79 23.69
CA SER A 34 -1.65 -10.02 23.46
C SER A 34 -1.04 -11.21 24.20
N ALA A 35 -1.83 -11.85 25.08
CA ALA A 35 -1.44 -13.07 25.79
C ALA A 35 -1.38 -14.31 24.88
N ARG A 36 -2.08 -14.30 23.74
CA ARG A 36 -2.09 -15.40 22.75
C ARG A 36 -0.85 -15.40 21.85
N ARG A 37 -0.22 -14.26 21.65
CA ARG A 37 0.95 -14.13 20.75
C ARG A 37 2.23 -14.44 21.50
N ARG A 38 3.10 -15.23 20.87
CA ARG A 38 4.36 -15.68 21.49
C ARG A 38 5.59 -14.95 20.98
N ARG A 39 5.66 -14.63 19.69
CA ARG A 39 6.85 -14.01 19.05
C ARG A 39 6.53 -12.98 17.98
N THR A 40 5.27 -12.86 17.59
CA THR A 40 4.87 -12.07 16.41
C THR A 40 4.45 -10.67 16.82
N VAL A 41 5.07 -9.67 16.21
CA VAL A 41 4.68 -8.26 16.28
C VAL A 41 3.98 -7.88 14.97
N SER A 42 2.87 -7.17 15.05
CA SER A 42 2.20 -6.61 13.87
C SER A 42 1.76 -5.19 14.14
N ALA A 43 1.85 -4.31 13.14
CA ALA A 43 1.29 -2.96 13.23
C ALA A 43 0.28 -2.74 12.10
N TYR A 44 -0.82 -2.07 12.42
CA TYR A 44 -1.83 -1.65 11.45
C TYR A 44 -2.41 -0.30 11.83
N ARG A 45 -3.13 0.33 10.90
CA ARG A 45 -3.80 1.61 11.13
C ARG A 45 -5.26 1.39 11.52
N GLU A 46 -5.69 2.06 12.58
CA GLU A 46 -7.08 2.13 13.02
C GLU A 46 -7.44 3.62 13.16
N GLY A 47 -8.11 4.17 12.14
CA GLY A 47 -8.37 5.61 12.05
C GLY A 47 -7.10 6.44 11.96
N ASP A 48 -6.92 7.37 12.89
CA ASP A 48 -5.75 8.25 13.04
C ASP A 48 -4.61 7.64 13.88
N ARG A 49 -4.77 6.38 14.30
CA ARG A 49 -3.85 5.72 15.24
C ARG A 49 -3.12 4.56 14.60
N THR A 50 -1.87 4.38 15.02
CA THR A 50 -1.07 3.21 14.66
C THR A 50 -1.14 2.23 15.82
N VAL A 51 -1.79 1.10 15.60
CA VAL A 51 -1.92 0.05 16.62
C VAL A 51 -0.82 -0.98 16.42
N VAL A 52 0.06 -1.13 17.42
CA VAL A 52 1.14 -2.13 17.44
C VAL A 52 0.76 -3.25 18.40
N LEU A 53 0.59 -4.47 17.89
CA LEU A 53 0.28 -5.66 18.68
C LEU A 53 1.54 -6.43 19.03
N ILE A 54 1.82 -6.59 20.31
CA ILE A 54 3.01 -7.27 20.84
C ILE A 54 2.65 -8.43 21.78
N PRO A 55 3.52 -9.45 21.93
CA PRO A 55 3.39 -10.48 22.97
C PRO A 55 3.37 -9.91 24.39
N ALA A 56 2.50 -10.43 25.26
CA ALA A 56 2.38 -9.93 26.65
C ALA A 56 3.66 -10.09 27.49
N ARG A 57 4.50 -11.08 27.16
CA ARG A 57 5.75 -11.41 27.88
C ARG A 57 6.99 -10.69 27.34
N MET A 58 6.84 -9.80 26.37
CA MET A 58 7.97 -9.05 25.81
C MET A 58 8.51 -8.06 26.83
N SER A 59 9.84 -7.99 26.95
CA SER A 59 10.50 -6.99 27.81
C SER A 59 10.30 -5.58 27.25
N GLU A 60 10.40 -4.56 28.10
CA GLU A 60 10.22 -3.16 27.68
C GLU A 60 11.26 -2.72 26.63
N ALA A 61 12.51 -3.20 26.75
CA ALA A 61 13.56 -2.92 25.76
C ALA A 61 13.29 -3.60 24.40
N GLU A 62 12.77 -4.82 24.40
CA GLU A 62 12.36 -5.50 23.16
C GLU A 62 11.14 -4.85 22.53
N GLU A 63 10.18 -4.41 23.35
CA GLU A 63 9.01 -3.65 22.90
C GLU A 63 9.45 -2.37 22.19
N GLN A 64 10.26 -1.53 22.84
CA GLN A 64 10.76 -0.28 22.26
C GLN A 64 11.47 -0.53 20.93
N ARG A 65 12.33 -1.55 20.86
CA ARG A 65 13.02 -1.93 19.61
C ARG A 65 12.04 -2.28 18.51
N TRP A 66 11.04 -3.12 18.79
CA TRP A 66 10.08 -3.57 17.78
C TRP A 66 9.09 -2.49 17.38
N VAL A 67 8.65 -1.64 18.31
CA VAL A 67 7.81 -0.48 18.03
C VAL A 67 8.54 0.46 17.09
N THR A 68 9.79 0.83 17.38
CA THR A 68 10.60 1.67 16.48
C THR A 68 10.73 1.06 15.09
N VAL A 69 11.09 -0.23 14.97
CA VAL A 69 11.20 -0.90 13.66
C VAL A 69 9.87 -0.91 12.90
N MET A 70 8.74 -1.09 13.58
CA MET A 70 7.42 -1.09 12.95
C MET A 70 6.97 0.32 12.54
N LEU A 71 7.24 1.32 13.38
CA LEU A 71 6.98 2.72 13.06
C LEU A 71 7.85 3.19 11.91
N ASP A 72 9.14 2.84 11.88
CA ASP A 72 10.03 3.12 10.76
C ASP A 72 9.56 2.43 9.49
N LYS A 73 9.06 1.20 9.58
CA LYS A 73 8.51 0.48 8.43
C LYS A 73 7.22 1.13 7.92
N LEU A 74 6.34 1.59 8.81
CA LEU A 74 5.12 2.31 8.45
C LEU A 74 5.44 3.68 7.88
N ALA A 75 6.34 4.43 8.51
CA ALA A 75 6.84 5.72 8.03
C ALA A 75 7.58 5.57 6.71
N ALA A 76 8.33 4.49 6.47
CA ALA A 76 8.95 4.16 5.17
C ALA A 76 7.88 3.81 4.11
N GLN A 77 6.78 3.19 4.52
CA GLN A 77 5.64 2.90 3.64
C GLN A 77 4.86 4.18 3.29
N GLU A 78 4.79 5.15 4.20
CA GLU A 78 4.15 6.46 3.99
C GLU A 78 5.05 7.48 3.27
N SER A 79 6.35 7.44 3.54
CA SER A 79 7.38 8.27 2.91
C SER A 79 7.86 7.72 1.58
N LYS A 80 7.33 6.57 1.12
CA LYS A 80 7.12 6.32 -0.32
C LYS A 80 6.09 7.32 -0.83
N ARG A 81 6.58 8.56 -0.90
CA ARG A 81 5.90 9.80 -1.21
C ARG A 81 5.01 9.63 -2.44
N VAL A 82 3.83 10.24 -2.36
CA VAL A 82 3.06 10.62 -3.53
C VAL A 82 4.01 11.28 -4.52
N LEU A 83 4.31 10.61 -5.64
CA LEU A 83 5.03 11.21 -6.75
C LEU A 83 4.23 12.44 -7.19
N GLY A 84 4.87 13.58 -7.37
CA GLY A 84 4.23 14.71 -8.06
C GLY A 84 4.13 14.42 -9.57
N ASP A 85 3.49 15.33 -10.30
CA ASP A 85 3.34 15.21 -11.75
C ASP A 85 4.70 15.27 -12.47
N ALA A 86 5.66 16.06 -11.96
CA ALA A 86 7.00 16.17 -12.52
C ALA A 86 7.79 14.86 -12.40
N GLU A 87 7.80 14.24 -11.20
CA GLU A 87 8.47 12.95 -11.02
C GLU A 87 7.76 11.84 -11.80
N LEU A 88 6.43 11.92 -11.95
CA LEU A 88 5.67 10.98 -12.75
C LEU A 88 6.04 11.07 -14.24
N ALA A 89 6.22 12.29 -14.77
CA ALA A 89 6.66 12.51 -16.14
C ALA A 89 8.10 12.02 -16.39
N GLU A 90 9.03 12.31 -15.48
CA GLU A 90 10.40 11.79 -15.55
C GLU A 90 10.42 10.27 -15.54
N ARG A 91 9.63 9.67 -14.64
CA ARG A 91 9.47 8.22 -14.54
C ARG A 91 8.92 7.62 -15.84
N ALA A 92 7.91 8.24 -16.45
CA ALA A 92 7.38 7.79 -17.75
C ALA A 92 8.45 7.84 -18.85
N GLY A 93 9.28 8.89 -18.88
CA GLY A 93 10.42 9.00 -19.79
C GLY A 93 11.40 7.83 -19.65
N ARG A 94 11.87 7.56 -18.43
CA ARG A 94 12.77 6.43 -18.14
C ARG A 94 12.16 5.07 -18.53
N LEU A 95 10.88 4.86 -18.26
CA LEU A 95 10.18 3.64 -18.63
C LEU A 95 10.05 3.49 -20.15
N SER A 96 9.78 4.59 -20.87
CA SER A 96 9.76 4.55 -22.33
C SER A 96 11.13 4.21 -22.89
N GLU A 97 12.22 4.78 -22.37
CA GLU A 97 13.58 4.47 -22.81
C GLU A 97 13.91 3.01 -22.58
N GLN A 98 13.61 2.50 -21.38
CA GLN A 98 13.98 1.15 -20.98
C GLN A 98 13.16 0.06 -21.67
N TYR A 99 11.86 0.26 -21.85
CA TYR A 99 10.93 -0.80 -22.25
C TYR A 99 10.27 -0.57 -23.61
N LEU A 100 10.33 0.65 -24.16
CA LEU A 100 9.66 1.03 -25.41
C LEU A 100 10.61 1.75 -26.38
N GLU A 101 11.93 1.52 -26.24
CA GLU A 101 12.98 2.06 -27.10
C GLU A 101 12.95 3.61 -27.25
N GLY A 102 12.42 4.32 -26.24
CA GLY A 102 12.26 5.78 -26.27
C GLY A 102 11.25 6.30 -27.31
N LYS A 103 10.43 5.42 -27.90
CA LYS A 103 9.45 5.77 -28.94
C LYS A 103 8.17 6.40 -28.38
N ALA A 104 7.77 6.03 -27.16
CA ALA A 104 6.56 6.52 -26.51
C ALA A 104 6.86 7.81 -25.72
N ARG A 105 6.65 8.98 -26.34
CA ARG A 105 6.97 10.28 -25.75
C ARG A 105 5.68 11.06 -25.45
N PRO A 106 5.16 11.01 -24.21
CA PRO A 106 3.97 11.76 -23.85
C PRO A 106 4.27 13.26 -23.78
N ALA A 107 3.30 14.08 -24.19
CA ALA A 107 3.34 15.52 -23.99
C ALA A 107 3.07 15.91 -22.53
N SER A 108 2.28 15.11 -21.81
CA SER A 108 2.03 15.30 -20.38
C SER A 108 1.70 13.99 -19.69
N VAL A 109 2.09 13.90 -18.42
CA VAL A 109 1.74 12.79 -17.52
C VAL A 109 1.36 13.40 -16.17
N ARG A 110 0.16 13.09 -15.66
CA ARG A 110 -0.33 13.70 -14.40
C ARG A 110 -1.23 12.80 -13.60
N TRP A 111 -1.31 13.07 -12.30
CA TRP A 111 -2.31 12.48 -11.42
C TRP A 111 -3.67 13.15 -11.59
N VAL A 112 -4.74 12.37 -11.41
CA VAL A 112 -6.12 12.87 -11.37
C VAL A 112 -6.95 12.18 -10.30
N THR A 113 -7.84 12.97 -9.68
CA THR A 113 -8.75 12.49 -8.63
C THR A 113 -10.10 12.01 -9.16
N ASN A 114 -10.44 12.37 -10.41
CA ASN A 114 -11.72 12.06 -11.05
C ASN A 114 -11.72 10.78 -11.92
N GLN A 115 -10.71 9.91 -11.81
CA GLN A 115 -10.70 8.59 -12.46
C GLN A 115 -10.91 7.48 -11.42
N ASN A 116 -12.17 7.07 -11.25
CA ASN A 116 -12.55 6.08 -10.24
C ASN A 116 -12.78 4.67 -10.81
N THR A 117 -12.98 4.53 -12.12
CA THR A 117 -13.29 3.25 -12.78
C THR A 117 -12.11 2.65 -13.55
N ARG A 118 -11.02 3.40 -13.71
CA ARG A 118 -9.81 3.01 -14.44
C ARG A 118 -8.57 3.49 -13.71
N TRP A 119 -7.47 2.76 -13.87
CA TRP A 119 -6.18 3.07 -13.25
C TRP A 119 -5.41 4.15 -13.99
N GLY A 120 -5.57 4.23 -15.31
CA GLY A 120 -4.98 5.26 -16.16
C GLY A 120 -5.80 5.50 -17.42
N SER A 121 -5.37 6.48 -18.21
CA SER A 121 -5.82 6.69 -19.58
C SER A 121 -4.82 7.48 -20.40
N CYS A 122 -4.79 7.22 -21.70
CA CYS A 122 -4.04 7.95 -22.69
C CYS A 122 -4.98 8.60 -23.72
N THR A 123 -4.71 9.85 -24.12
CA THR A 123 -5.29 10.49 -25.30
C THR A 123 -4.19 10.58 -26.36
N PRO A 124 -4.07 9.61 -27.29
CA PRO A 124 -2.93 9.55 -28.20
C PRO A 124 -2.78 10.78 -29.09
N ALA A 125 -3.89 11.38 -29.54
CA ALA A 125 -3.88 12.58 -30.38
C ALA A 125 -3.26 13.80 -29.68
N GLU A 126 -3.34 13.87 -28.36
CA GLU A 126 -2.77 14.95 -27.54
C GLU A 126 -1.44 14.55 -26.88
N GLY A 127 -1.09 13.26 -26.93
CA GLY A 127 0.00 12.69 -26.14
C GLY A 127 -0.21 12.83 -24.63
N SER A 128 -1.43 12.97 -24.15
CA SER A 128 -1.73 13.22 -22.74
C SER A 128 -2.01 11.91 -21.98
N ILE A 129 -1.32 11.68 -20.87
CA ILE A 129 -1.49 10.52 -19.99
C ILE A 129 -1.99 11.01 -18.62
N ARG A 130 -3.01 10.31 -18.10
CA ARG A 130 -3.60 10.59 -16.79
C ARG A 130 -3.62 9.31 -15.97
N LEU A 131 -3.14 9.38 -14.74
CA LEU A 131 -3.20 8.28 -13.79
C LEU A 131 -4.15 8.60 -12.63
N SER A 132 -4.88 7.59 -12.17
CA SER A 132 -5.74 7.73 -10.99
C SER A 132 -4.91 7.90 -9.73
N HIS A 133 -5.26 8.87 -8.88
CA HIS A 133 -4.68 9.05 -7.55
C HIS A 133 -4.79 7.77 -6.69
N ARG A 134 -5.71 6.86 -6.99
CA ARG A 134 -5.86 5.58 -6.30
C ARG A 134 -4.62 4.69 -6.40
N LEU A 135 -3.75 4.92 -7.39
CA LEU A 135 -2.47 4.23 -7.50
C LEU A 135 -1.42 4.75 -6.50
N GLN A 136 -1.63 5.92 -5.88
CA GLN A 136 -0.71 6.45 -4.88
C GLN A 136 -0.70 5.53 -3.65
N GLY A 137 0.49 5.14 -3.21
CA GLY A 137 0.69 4.15 -2.15
C GLY A 137 0.66 2.69 -2.61
N MET A 138 0.30 2.41 -3.88
CA MET A 138 0.50 1.07 -4.45
C MET A 138 1.99 0.77 -4.65
N PRO A 139 2.39 -0.51 -4.75
CA PRO A 139 3.76 -0.86 -5.07
C PRO A 139 4.23 -0.21 -6.36
N GLU A 140 5.47 0.30 -6.37
CA GLU A 140 6.06 0.98 -7.53
C GLU A 140 5.92 0.22 -8.84
N TYR A 141 6.08 -1.11 -8.81
CA TYR A 141 5.97 -1.94 -10.01
C TYR A 141 4.57 -1.94 -10.63
N VAL A 142 3.54 -1.60 -9.85
CA VAL A 142 2.15 -1.45 -10.31
C VAL A 142 1.99 -0.10 -11.00
N VAL A 143 2.53 0.97 -10.41
CA VAL A 143 2.54 2.31 -11.03
C VAL A 143 3.30 2.27 -12.36
N ASP A 144 4.47 1.64 -12.38
CA ASP A 144 5.27 1.43 -13.59
C ASP A 144 4.50 0.68 -14.67
N TYR A 145 3.80 -0.40 -14.29
CA TYR A 145 2.99 -1.16 -15.22
C TYR A 145 1.90 -0.29 -15.87
N VAL A 146 1.16 0.48 -15.06
CA VAL A 146 0.10 1.35 -15.61
C VAL A 146 0.71 2.45 -16.48
N LEU A 147 1.86 3.03 -16.12
CA LEU A 147 2.57 3.98 -16.99
C LEU A 147 2.96 3.35 -18.33
N VAL A 148 3.60 2.17 -18.32
CA VAL A 148 3.98 1.47 -19.56
C VAL A 148 2.73 1.12 -20.40
N HIS A 149 1.62 0.75 -19.76
CA HIS A 149 0.34 0.51 -20.42
C HIS A 149 -0.16 1.75 -21.16
N GLU A 150 -0.19 2.91 -20.50
CA GLU A 150 -0.64 4.16 -21.13
C GLU A 150 0.34 4.68 -22.18
N LEU A 151 1.64 4.48 -21.99
CA LEU A 151 2.67 4.78 -22.98
C LEU A 151 2.51 3.92 -24.23
N ALA A 152 2.19 2.64 -24.09
CA ALA A 152 1.96 1.74 -25.22
C ALA A 152 0.78 2.19 -26.10
N HIS A 153 -0.25 2.82 -25.51
CA HIS A 153 -1.36 3.41 -26.28
C HIS A 153 -0.94 4.57 -27.19
N LEU A 154 0.20 5.22 -26.94
CA LEU A 154 0.78 6.20 -27.88
C LEU A 154 1.28 5.54 -29.17
N LEU A 155 1.60 4.24 -29.13
CA LEU A 155 2.22 3.51 -30.24
C LEU A 155 1.22 2.58 -30.95
N VAL A 156 0.32 1.96 -30.19
CA VAL A 156 -0.63 0.96 -30.69
C VAL A 156 -1.99 1.18 -30.03
N PRO A 157 -3.07 1.39 -30.82
CA PRO A 157 -4.41 1.50 -30.25
C PRO A 157 -4.95 0.12 -29.80
N GLY A 158 -5.79 0.13 -28.77
CA GLY A 158 -6.46 -1.06 -28.25
C GLY A 158 -5.50 -2.07 -27.63
N HIS A 159 -5.99 -3.29 -27.38
CA HIS A 159 -5.26 -4.32 -26.61
C HIS A 159 -5.06 -5.61 -27.41
N GLY A 160 -4.75 -5.48 -28.70
CA GLY A 160 -4.46 -6.62 -29.57
C GLY A 160 -3.05 -7.22 -29.38
N PRO A 161 -2.66 -8.24 -30.17
CA PRO A 161 -1.36 -8.90 -30.03
C PRO A 161 -0.15 -7.95 -30.11
N ARG A 162 -0.24 -6.91 -30.94
CA ARG A 162 0.81 -5.88 -31.05
C ARG A 162 0.99 -5.09 -29.75
N PHE A 163 -0.11 -4.78 -29.06
CA PHE A 163 -0.07 -4.08 -27.78
C PHE A 163 0.58 -4.96 -26.72
N TRP A 164 0.13 -6.21 -26.59
CA TRP A 164 0.66 -7.12 -25.57
C TRP A 164 2.15 -7.42 -25.75
N ARG A 165 2.63 -7.50 -26.99
CA ARG A 165 4.07 -7.62 -27.27
C ARG A 165 4.90 -6.46 -26.73
N LEU A 166 4.36 -5.24 -26.72
CA LEU A 166 5.05 -4.10 -26.09
C LEU A 166 5.10 -4.26 -24.57
N LEU A 167 4.04 -4.78 -23.97
CA LEU A 167 3.94 -4.96 -22.51
C LEU A 167 4.77 -6.14 -21.99
N GLU A 168 5.10 -7.13 -22.84
CA GLU A 168 6.04 -8.21 -22.52
C GLU A 168 7.43 -7.68 -22.16
N ALA A 169 7.84 -6.52 -22.69
CA ALA A 169 9.12 -5.90 -22.37
C ALA A 169 9.23 -5.48 -20.90
N TYR A 170 8.10 -5.23 -20.22
CA TYR A 170 8.09 -4.91 -18.79
C TYR A 170 8.04 -6.20 -17.93
N PRO A 171 9.09 -6.53 -17.15
CA PRO A 171 9.22 -7.85 -16.50
C PRO A 171 8.16 -8.18 -15.44
N ARG A 172 7.43 -7.18 -14.94
CA ARG A 172 6.45 -7.34 -13.85
C ARG A 172 5.00 -7.22 -14.32
N THR A 173 4.75 -7.31 -15.63
CA THR A 173 3.41 -7.20 -16.23
C THR A 173 2.38 -8.13 -15.57
N GLU A 174 2.60 -9.44 -15.54
CA GLU A 174 1.63 -10.38 -14.96
C GLU A 174 1.39 -10.15 -13.46
N ARG A 175 2.46 -9.86 -12.71
CA ARG A 175 2.35 -9.55 -11.28
C ARG A 175 1.54 -8.28 -11.01
N ALA A 176 1.74 -7.24 -11.81
CA ALA A 176 1.01 -5.99 -11.67
C ALA A 176 -0.47 -6.16 -12.03
N ARG A 177 -0.77 -6.90 -13.11
CA ARG A 177 -2.13 -7.25 -13.49
C ARG A 177 -2.87 -7.98 -12.38
N GLY A 178 -2.28 -9.06 -11.85
CA GLY A 178 -2.87 -9.82 -10.74
C GLY A 178 -3.08 -8.97 -9.48
N TYR A 179 -2.17 -8.03 -9.19
CA TYR A 179 -2.35 -7.10 -8.07
C TYR A 179 -3.58 -6.20 -8.28
N LEU A 180 -3.71 -5.57 -9.46
CA LEU A 180 -4.83 -4.68 -9.78
C LEU A 180 -6.17 -5.44 -9.80
N GLU A 181 -6.19 -6.65 -10.36
CA GLU A 181 -7.36 -7.54 -10.32
C GLU A 181 -7.75 -7.87 -8.88
N GLY A 182 -6.78 -8.19 -8.03
CA GLY A 182 -7.00 -8.44 -6.60
C GLY A 182 -7.56 -7.22 -5.85
N VAL A 183 -7.06 -6.01 -6.15
CA VAL A 183 -7.60 -4.77 -5.57
C VAL A 183 -9.05 -4.55 -5.98
N VAL A 184 -9.38 -4.74 -7.26
CA VAL A 184 -10.77 -4.62 -7.75
C VAL A 184 -11.67 -5.68 -7.13
N ALA A 185 -11.19 -6.92 -6.97
CA ALA A 185 -11.96 -7.98 -6.34
C ALA A 185 -12.22 -7.70 -4.85
N ALA A 186 -11.21 -7.20 -4.13
CA ALA A 186 -11.33 -6.87 -2.70
C ALA A 186 -12.36 -5.76 -2.43
N ASP A 187 -12.43 -4.76 -3.30
CA ASP A 187 -13.42 -3.66 -3.23
C ASP A 187 -14.88 -4.15 -3.35
N ARG A 188 -15.07 -5.35 -3.91
CA ARG A 188 -16.39 -5.99 -4.08
C ARG A 188 -16.72 -7.00 -2.97
N LEU A 189 -15.76 -7.33 -2.09
CA LEU A 189 -16.03 -8.24 -0.99
C LEU A 189 -16.91 -7.56 0.06
N PRO A 190 -17.89 -8.26 0.64
CA PRO A 190 -18.69 -7.70 1.71
C PRO A 190 -17.80 -7.36 2.90
N HIS A 191 -17.95 -6.14 3.44
CA HIS A 191 -17.36 -5.80 4.73
C HIS A 191 -17.96 -6.71 5.80
N LEU A 192 -17.22 -7.73 6.21
CA LEU A 192 -17.57 -8.50 7.38
C LEU A 192 -17.36 -7.59 8.60
N PRO A 193 -18.42 -7.22 9.33
CA PRO A 193 -18.24 -6.46 10.56
C PRO A 193 -17.36 -7.27 11.48
N THR A 194 -16.29 -6.64 12.00
CA THR A 194 -15.48 -7.20 13.07
C THR A 194 -16.44 -7.59 14.19
N ALA A 195 -16.53 -8.87 14.51
CA ALA A 195 -17.37 -9.38 15.59
C ALA A 195 -17.08 -8.55 16.84
N ARG A 196 -18.08 -7.77 17.28
CA ARG A 196 -18.00 -7.08 18.57
C ARG A 196 -17.85 -8.17 19.61
N GLY A 197 -16.73 -8.13 20.34
CA GLY A 197 -16.47 -9.07 21.42
C GLY A 197 -17.54 -8.94 22.50
N GLU A 198 -18.20 -10.05 22.80
CA GLU A 198 -18.85 -10.31 24.09
C GLU A 198 -17.81 -10.62 25.16
#